data_AF-A0A238JJP2-F1
#
_entry.id   AF-A0A238JJP2-F1
#
_cell.length_a   1.000
_cell.length_b   1.000
_cell.length_c   1.000
_cell.angle_alpha   90.00
_cell.angle_beta   90.00
_cell.angle_gamma   90.00
#
_symmetry.space_group_name_H-M   'P 1'
#
loop_
_entity.id
_entity.type
_entity.pdbx_description
1 polymer ?
#
loop_
_entity_poly.entity_id
_entity_poly.type
_entity_poly.pdbx_seq_one_letter_code
_entity_poly.pdbx_strand_id
1 'polypeptide(L)'
;MTTLTRRSLLGLSLAAPALMLSAQSALAKEPETYAENGVAIDGSDAVAYFDGNGPVAGTAAHSVTWKGAEWRFASAENAAKFKADPMAYAPQFGGYCAFAASRGYLAPTTPEAWTIYEGKLYLNANLRARELWLQDVPGNIAKGEANWPGILG
;
A
#
# COMPACT_ATOMS: atom_id res chain seq x y z
N MET A 1 4.42 18.48 86.63
CA MET A 1 5.81 18.20 86.18
C MET A 1 5.69 17.10 85.14
N THR A 2 5.90 17.31 83.85
CA THR A 2 7.06 17.94 83.21
C THR A 2 6.66 18.65 81.92
N THR A 3 7.28 19.81 81.75
CA THR A 3 7.31 20.72 80.61
C THR A 3 8.15 20.19 79.45
N LEU A 4 7.73 20.51 78.22
CA LEU A 4 8.46 21.20 77.12
C LEU A 4 8.30 20.58 75.73
N THR A 5 7.78 21.46 74.88
CA THR A 5 7.74 21.49 73.41
C THR A 5 9.13 21.58 72.76
N ARG A 6 9.22 21.10 71.52
CA ARG A 6 9.90 21.69 70.34
C ARG A 6 10.40 20.57 69.44
N ARG A 7 9.74 20.40 68.29
CA ARG A 7 10.37 20.17 66.98
C ARG A 7 9.27 20.06 65.94
N SER A 8 8.89 21.23 65.44
CA SER A 8 8.25 21.37 64.14
C SER A 8 9.14 20.69 63.10
N LEU A 9 8.59 19.75 62.36
CA LEU A 9 9.12 19.37 61.05
C LEU A 9 7.97 19.53 60.06
N LEU A 10 7.94 20.72 59.46
CA LEU A 10 7.31 20.91 58.16
C LEU A 10 8.06 20.02 57.17
N GLY A 11 7.44 18.93 56.74
CA GLY A 11 7.88 18.14 55.59
C GLY A 11 7.30 18.76 54.32
N LEU A 12 8.18 19.38 53.54
CA LEU A 12 7.92 20.02 52.26
C LEU A 12 7.23 19.07 51.27
N SER A 13 6.22 19.57 50.56
CA SER A 13 5.51 18.95 49.46
C SER A 13 6.42 18.53 48.30
N LEU A 14 6.26 17.32 47.76
CA LEU A 14 6.55 17.02 46.36
C LEU A 14 5.25 16.59 45.66
N ALA A 15 4.53 17.56 45.10
CA ALA A 15 3.55 17.27 44.06
C ALA A 15 4.34 16.96 42.77
N ALA A 16 4.53 15.68 42.46
CA ALA A 16 5.10 15.28 41.17
C ALA A 16 4.08 15.59 40.06
N PRO A 17 4.41 16.39 39.04
CA PRO A 17 3.54 16.52 37.89
C PRO A 17 3.59 15.21 37.11
N ALA A 18 2.50 14.44 37.17
CA ALA A 18 2.30 13.31 36.28
C ALA A 18 2.19 13.85 34.85
N LEU A 19 3.30 13.83 34.10
CA LEU A 19 3.26 14.03 32.65
C LEU A 19 2.42 12.88 32.07
N MET A 20 1.15 13.15 31.79
CA MET A 20 0.37 12.31 30.90
C MET A 20 0.94 12.50 29.50
N LEU A 21 1.88 11.62 29.14
CA LEU A 21 2.39 11.53 27.78
C LEU A 21 1.24 10.95 26.94
N SER A 22 0.45 11.81 26.31
CA SER A 22 -0.52 11.38 25.31
C SER A 22 0.25 10.77 24.16
N ALA A 23 0.28 9.44 24.07
CA ALA A 23 0.78 8.74 22.90
C ALA A 23 -0.12 9.13 21.72
N GLN A 24 0.34 10.05 20.88
CA GLN A 24 -0.28 10.29 19.59
C GLN A 24 -0.02 9.04 18.76
N SER A 25 -1.08 8.30 18.44
CA SER A 25 -1.01 7.24 17.43
C SER A 25 -0.55 7.88 16.12
N ALA A 26 0.69 7.62 15.72
CA ALA A 26 1.14 7.97 14.38
C ALA A 26 0.40 7.06 13.39
N LEU A 27 -0.52 7.62 12.63
CA LEU A 27 -1.07 6.95 11.44
C LEU A 27 0.07 6.80 10.44
N ALA A 28 0.53 5.57 10.23
CA ALA A 28 1.48 5.27 9.17
C ALA A 28 0.78 5.42 7.83
N LYS A 29 1.46 6.04 6.86
CA LYS A 29 0.98 6.06 5.47
C LYS A 29 0.87 4.63 4.94
N GLU A 30 -0.13 4.41 4.11
CA GLU A 30 -0.27 3.16 3.39
C GLU A 30 0.88 3.00 2.37
N PRO A 31 1.35 1.78 2.10
CA PRO A 31 2.40 1.54 1.12
C PRO A 31 1.96 1.96 -0.29
N GLU A 32 2.90 2.55 -1.05
CA GLU A 32 2.66 2.91 -2.47
C GLU A 32 2.40 1.69 -3.37
N THR A 33 2.80 0.49 -2.95
CA THR A 33 2.60 -0.76 -3.68
C THR A 33 1.75 -1.71 -2.86
N TYR A 34 0.67 -2.20 -3.44
CA TYR A 34 -0.10 -3.29 -2.85
C TYR A 34 0.78 -4.53 -2.80
N ALA A 35 0.99 -5.02 -1.58
CA ALA A 35 1.76 -6.21 -1.33
C ALA A 35 1.14 -7.02 -0.20
N GLU A 36 0.93 -8.31 -0.44
CA GLU A 36 0.51 -9.25 0.59
C GLU A 36 1.74 -10.01 1.09
N ASN A 37 1.99 -9.98 2.40
CA ASN A 37 3.19 -10.56 3.02
C ASN A 37 4.51 -10.07 2.38
N GLY A 38 4.53 -8.81 1.90
CA GLY A 38 5.68 -8.21 1.23
C GLY A 38 5.83 -8.55 -0.26
N VAL A 39 4.95 -9.37 -0.82
CA VAL A 39 4.96 -9.76 -2.24
C VAL A 39 3.98 -8.91 -3.02
N ALA A 40 4.47 -8.19 -4.04
CA ALA A 40 3.65 -7.32 -4.87
C ALA A 40 2.62 -8.13 -5.68
N ILE A 41 1.41 -7.58 -5.81
CA ILE A 41 0.35 -8.07 -6.73
C ILE A 41 0.14 -9.59 -6.69
N ASP A 42 0.15 -10.15 -5.48
CA ASP A 42 -0.06 -11.56 -5.17
C ASP A 42 0.93 -12.49 -5.90
N GLY A 43 2.14 -11.98 -6.22
CA GLY A 43 3.22 -12.71 -6.86
C GLY A 43 3.09 -12.87 -8.37
N SER A 44 2.18 -12.14 -9.01
CA SER A 44 2.01 -12.17 -10.46
C SER A 44 3.13 -11.40 -11.18
N ASP A 45 3.55 -11.91 -12.33
CA ASP A 45 4.50 -11.27 -13.22
C ASP A 45 3.84 -10.05 -13.89
N ALA A 46 4.27 -8.85 -13.48
CA ALA A 46 3.77 -7.59 -14.02
C ALA A 46 4.03 -7.42 -15.54
N VAL A 47 5.12 -7.99 -16.05
CA VAL A 47 5.49 -7.92 -17.48
C VAL A 47 4.60 -8.83 -18.31
N ALA A 48 4.25 -10.00 -17.79
CA ALA A 48 3.47 -11.00 -18.53
C ALA A 48 2.06 -10.53 -18.91
N TYR A 49 1.46 -9.57 -18.18
CA TYR A 49 0.16 -8.98 -18.54
C TYR A 49 0.15 -8.35 -19.94
N PHE A 50 1.30 -7.86 -20.41
CA PHE A 50 1.43 -7.19 -21.69
C PHE A 50 1.50 -8.15 -22.88
N ASP A 51 1.64 -9.46 -22.62
CA ASP A 51 1.62 -10.52 -23.65
C ASP A 51 0.19 -11.01 -23.97
N GLY A 52 -0.83 -10.47 -23.30
CA GLY A 52 -2.25 -10.64 -23.67
C GLY A 52 -2.95 -11.92 -23.21
N ASN A 53 -2.24 -12.86 -22.56
CA ASN A 53 -2.79 -14.16 -22.14
C ASN A 53 -3.04 -14.28 -20.62
N GLY A 54 -3.02 -13.17 -19.89
CA GLY A 54 -3.40 -13.12 -18.48
C GLY A 54 -2.23 -13.14 -17.50
N PRO A 55 -2.54 -13.17 -16.19
CA PRO A 55 -1.51 -13.21 -15.16
C PRO A 55 -0.71 -14.52 -15.28
N VAL A 56 0.61 -14.40 -15.19
CA VAL A 56 1.50 -15.55 -15.02
C VAL A 56 2.10 -15.45 -13.63
N ALA A 57 2.07 -16.55 -12.87
CA ALA A 57 2.69 -16.58 -11.55
C ALA A 57 4.22 -16.41 -11.68
N GLY A 58 4.76 -15.47 -10.92
CA GLY A 58 6.20 -15.33 -10.77
C GLY A 58 6.79 -16.25 -9.71
N THR A 59 8.11 -16.29 -9.63
CA THR A 59 8.82 -17.08 -8.62
C THR A 59 9.78 -16.23 -7.81
N ALA A 60 10.10 -16.65 -6.57
CA ALA A 60 11.08 -15.98 -5.73
C ALA A 60 12.50 -15.98 -6.34
N ALA A 61 12.82 -16.97 -7.20
CA ALA A 61 14.09 -17.07 -7.90
C ALA A 61 14.29 -15.95 -8.95
N HIS A 62 13.19 -15.34 -9.40
CA HIS A 62 13.20 -14.21 -10.33
C HIS A 62 12.46 -13.05 -9.69
N SER A 63 13.09 -12.45 -8.68
CA SER A 63 12.50 -11.35 -7.92
C SER A 63 13.27 -10.03 -8.08
N VAL A 64 12.53 -8.93 -7.98
CA VAL A 64 13.07 -7.56 -7.94
C VAL A 64 12.42 -6.83 -6.79
N THR A 65 13.23 -6.20 -5.92
CA THR A 65 12.71 -5.31 -4.89
C THR A 65 12.51 -3.92 -5.47
N TRP A 66 11.29 -3.41 -5.43
CA TRP A 66 10.96 -2.07 -5.91
C TRP A 66 9.76 -1.50 -5.14
N LYS A 67 9.83 -0.21 -4.77
CA LYS A 67 8.83 0.49 -3.95
C LYS A 67 8.41 -0.24 -2.67
N GLY A 68 9.37 -0.86 -1.99
CA GLY A 68 9.14 -1.53 -0.72
C GLY A 68 8.47 -2.90 -0.80
N ALA A 69 8.31 -3.48 -2.01
CA ALA A 69 7.74 -4.81 -2.21
C ALA A 69 8.67 -5.70 -3.05
N GLU A 70 8.54 -7.03 -2.86
CA GLU A 70 9.14 -8.06 -3.71
C GLU A 70 8.23 -8.33 -4.91
N TRP A 71 8.70 -7.97 -6.11
CA TRP A 71 8.04 -8.30 -7.37
C TRP A 71 8.59 -9.61 -7.89
N ARG A 72 7.72 -10.53 -8.30
CA ARG A 72 8.10 -11.86 -8.80
C ARG A 72 7.79 -11.98 -10.27
N PHE A 73 8.67 -12.66 -11.00
CA PHE A 73 8.57 -12.80 -12.45
C PHE A 73 8.63 -14.27 -12.86
N ALA A 74 7.99 -14.60 -13.97
CA ALA A 74 7.95 -15.94 -14.53
C ALA A 74 9.31 -16.34 -15.13
N SER A 75 10.14 -15.35 -15.48
CA SER A 75 11.46 -15.55 -16.06
C SER A 75 12.46 -14.48 -15.63
N ALA A 76 13.75 -14.80 -15.72
CA ALA A 76 14.82 -13.82 -15.52
C ALA A 76 14.77 -12.68 -16.55
N GLU A 77 14.25 -12.94 -17.76
CA GLU A 77 14.06 -11.91 -18.80
C GLU A 77 13.00 -10.90 -18.38
N ASN A 78 11.86 -11.35 -17.86
CA ASN A 78 10.81 -10.45 -17.38
C ASN A 78 11.27 -9.65 -16.15
N ALA A 79 12.00 -10.28 -15.23
CA ALA A 79 12.64 -9.56 -14.13
C ALA A 79 13.61 -8.46 -14.63
N ALA A 80 14.38 -8.73 -15.69
CA ALA A 80 15.27 -7.75 -16.28
C ALA A 80 14.51 -6.61 -16.97
N LYS A 81 13.43 -6.90 -17.71
CA LYS A 81 12.54 -5.89 -18.32
C LYS A 81 11.94 -4.97 -17.26
N PHE A 82 11.38 -5.54 -16.20
CA PHE A 82 10.83 -4.76 -15.10
C PHE A 82 11.90 -3.92 -14.40
N LYS A 83 13.07 -4.49 -14.09
CA LYS A 83 14.16 -3.75 -13.46
C LYS A 83 14.66 -2.58 -14.30
N ALA A 84 14.65 -2.73 -15.64
CA ALA A 84 15.09 -1.70 -16.57
C ALA A 84 14.09 -0.53 -16.66
N ASP A 85 12.78 -0.82 -16.67
CA ASP A 85 11.74 0.21 -16.68
C ASP A 85 10.51 -0.24 -15.85
N PRO A 86 10.55 -0.08 -14.52
CA PRO A 86 9.44 -0.51 -13.67
C PRO A 86 8.14 0.24 -13.99
N MET A 87 8.24 1.49 -14.45
CA MET A 87 7.08 2.34 -14.71
C MET A 87 6.31 1.91 -15.96
N ALA A 88 6.96 1.24 -16.91
CA ALA A 88 6.30 0.67 -18.07
C ALA A 88 5.40 -0.54 -17.73
N TYR A 89 5.75 -1.30 -16.68
CA TYR A 89 5.09 -2.58 -16.39
C TYR A 89 4.30 -2.59 -15.08
N ALA A 90 4.67 -1.75 -14.11
CA ALA A 90 3.96 -1.69 -12.85
C ALA A 90 2.50 -1.22 -13.07
N PRO A 91 1.52 -1.87 -12.41
CA PRO A 91 0.15 -1.41 -12.45
C PRO A 91 0.00 0.00 -11.89
N GLN A 92 -0.93 0.74 -12.46
CA GLN A 92 -1.37 2.02 -11.91
C GLN A 92 -1.97 1.81 -10.52
N PHE A 93 -1.97 2.88 -9.73
CA PHE A 93 -2.45 2.86 -8.35
C PHE A 93 -1.75 1.78 -7.51
N GLY A 94 -0.45 1.58 -7.74
CA GLY A 94 0.38 0.70 -6.92
C GLY A 94 0.03 -0.79 -6.99
N GLY A 95 -0.88 -1.19 -7.89
CA GLY A 95 -1.44 -2.55 -7.90
C GLY A 95 -2.61 -2.75 -6.94
N TYR A 96 -3.10 -1.71 -6.29
CA TYR A 96 -4.41 -1.74 -5.63
C TYR A 96 -5.53 -1.73 -6.68
N CYS A 97 -6.76 -2.04 -6.25
CA CYS A 97 -7.92 -1.99 -7.11
C CYS A 97 -8.14 -0.58 -7.70
N ALA A 98 -8.00 -0.46 -9.02
CA ALA A 98 -8.17 0.80 -9.75
C ALA A 98 -9.59 1.38 -9.62
N PHE A 99 -10.60 0.50 -9.53
CA PHE A 99 -11.98 0.93 -9.25
C PHE A 99 -12.15 1.44 -7.83
N ALA A 100 -11.50 0.84 -6.83
CA ALA A 100 -11.54 1.38 -5.47
C ALA A 100 -10.84 2.74 -5.40
N ALA A 101 -9.70 2.88 -6.07
CA ALA A 101 -8.98 4.15 -6.18
C ALA A 101 -9.86 5.24 -6.82
N SER A 102 -10.62 4.92 -7.87
CA SER A 102 -11.57 5.87 -8.47
C SER A 102 -12.72 6.27 -7.54
N ARG A 103 -12.96 5.48 -6.50
CA ARG A 103 -13.96 5.71 -5.46
C ARG A 103 -13.37 6.30 -4.17
N GLY A 104 -12.07 6.56 -4.12
CA GLY A 104 -11.42 7.27 -3.02
C GLY A 104 -10.95 6.37 -1.87
N TYR A 105 -10.78 5.07 -2.09
CA TYR A 105 -10.28 4.15 -1.06
C TYR A 105 -9.38 3.05 -1.64
N LEU A 106 -8.61 2.38 -0.77
CA LEU A 106 -7.79 1.22 -1.17
C LEU A 106 -8.59 -0.07 -1.04
N ALA A 107 -8.37 -0.98 -1.97
CA ALA A 107 -8.75 -2.37 -1.85
C ALA A 107 -7.64 -3.24 -2.47
N PRO A 108 -7.47 -4.49 -2.00
CA PRO A 108 -6.53 -5.43 -2.59
C PRO A 108 -6.86 -5.69 -4.06
N THR A 109 -5.98 -6.42 -4.74
CA THR A 109 -6.22 -6.84 -6.11
C THR A 109 -6.48 -8.34 -6.23
N THR A 110 -6.92 -8.75 -7.40
CA THR A 110 -6.96 -10.14 -7.86
C THR A 110 -6.28 -10.18 -9.23
N PRO A 111 -5.25 -11.01 -9.44
CA PRO A 111 -4.48 -11.03 -10.68
C PRO A 111 -5.32 -11.18 -11.96
N GLU A 112 -6.38 -11.97 -11.92
CA GLU A 112 -7.25 -12.24 -13.06
C GLU A 112 -8.13 -11.05 -13.44
N ALA A 113 -8.30 -10.08 -12.54
CA ALA A 113 -9.18 -8.93 -12.73
C ALA A 113 -8.40 -7.71 -13.27
N TRP A 114 -7.84 -7.84 -14.48
CA TRP A 114 -6.92 -6.86 -15.06
C TRP A 114 -7.41 -6.22 -16.36
N THR A 115 -6.91 -5.03 -16.66
CA THR A 115 -7.14 -4.31 -17.91
C THR A 115 -5.84 -3.64 -18.35
N ILE A 116 -5.46 -3.84 -19.62
CA ILE A 116 -4.50 -2.96 -20.29
C ILE A 116 -5.29 -1.87 -21.01
N TYR A 117 -5.05 -0.61 -20.66
CA TYR A 117 -5.67 0.54 -21.31
C TYR A 117 -4.58 1.58 -21.60
N GLU A 118 -4.45 1.99 -22.87
CA GLU A 118 -3.41 2.93 -23.33
C GLU A 118 -1.99 2.56 -22.87
N GLY A 119 -1.65 1.26 -22.94
CA GLY A 119 -0.32 0.76 -22.57
C GLY A 119 -0.05 0.75 -21.07
N LYS A 120 -1.07 0.94 -20.23
CA LYS A 120 -0.95 0.86 -18.76
C LYS A 120 -1.77 -0.28 -18.20
N LEU A 121 -1.21 -0.95 -17.19
CA LEU A 121 -1.87 -2.02 -16.45
C LEU A 121 -2.72 -1.46 -15.31
N TYR A 122 -3.95 -1.93 -15.21
CA TYR A 122 -4.88 -1.66 -14.12
C TYR A 122 -5.37 -2.99 -13.57
N LEU A 123 -5.40 -3.11 -12.24
CA LEU A 123 -5.89 -4.30 -11.57
C LEU A 123 -7.11 -3.98 -10.70
N ASN A 124 -7.95 -4.96 -10.39
CA ASN A 124 -9.18 -4.81 -9.63
C ASN A 124 -9.32 -5.88 -8.55
N ALA A 125 -10.09 -5.57 -7.49
CA ALA A 125 -10.28 -6.44 -6.33
C ALA A 125 -11.03 -7.75 -6.63
N ASN A 126 -11.68 -7.85 -7.79
CA ASN A 126 -12.38 -9.03 -8.30
C ASN A 126 -12.97 -8.70 -9.68
N LEU A 127 -13.50 -9.73 -10.36
CA LEU A 127 -14.14 -9.60 -11.67
C LEU A 127 -15.35 -8.66 -11.65
N ARG A 128 -16.11 -8.58 -10.55
CA ARG A 128 -17.25 -7.65 -10.46
C ARG A 128 -16.81 -6.19 -10.38
N ALA A 129 -15.75 -5.89 -9.62
CA ALA A 129 -15.14 -4.57 -9.60
C ALA A 129 -14.58 -4.20 -10.98
N ARG A 130 -13.99 -5.17 -11.70
CA ARG A 130 -13.55 -4.99 -13.08
C ARG A 130 -14.71 -4.71 -14.04
N GLU A 131 -15.85 -5.38 -13.91
CA GLU A 131 -17.04 -5.07 -14.72
C GLU A 131 -17.48 -3.61 -14.52
N LEU A 132 -17.48 -3.11 -13.28
CA LEU A 132 -17.79 -1.71 -12.97
C LEU A 132 -16.72 -0.74 -13.48
N TRP A 133 -15.44 -1.12 -13.38
CA TRP A 133 -14.32 -0.38 -13.95
C TRP A 133 -14.49 -0.18 -15.46
N LEU A 134 -14.86 -1.25 -16.17
CA LEU A 134 -15.01 -1.26 -17.63
C LEU A 134 -16.17 -0.40 -18.14
N GLN A 135 -17.11 0.02 -17.29
CA GLN A 135 -18.22 0.89 -17.69
C GLN A 135 -17.76 2.30 -18.08
N ASP A 136 -16.65 2.79 -17.51
CA ASP A 136 -16.10 4.12 -17.77
C ASP A 136 -14.61 4.15 -17.40
N VAL A 137 -13.78 3.45 -18.18
CA VAL A 137 -12.33 3.37 -17.92
C VAL A 137 -11.69 4.76 -17.84
N PRO A 138 -11.88 5.67 -18.82
CA PRO A 138 -11.24 6.99 -18.78
C PRO A 138 -11.69 7.83 -17.57
N GLY A 139 -13.00 7.85 -17.27
CA GLY A 139 -13.52 8.60 -16.14
C GLY A 139 -13.12 7.99 -14.80
N ASN A 140 -12.97 6.68 -14.71
CA ASN A 140 -12.45 6.02 -13.50
C ASN A 140 -10.95 6.30 -13.31
N ILE A 141 -10.15 6.34 -14.37
CA ILE A 141 -8.73 6.75 -14.31
C ILE A 141 -8.62 8.17 -13.77
N ALA A 142 -9.34 9.13 -14.36
CA ALA A 142 -9.26 10.54 -13.94
C ALA A 142 -9.65 10.73 -12.46
N LYS A 143 -10.69 10.03 -11.98
CA LYS A 143 -11.08 10.03 -10.56
C LYS A 143 -10.01 9.39 -9.68
N GLY A 144 -9.44 8.26 -10.11
CA GLY A 144 -8.39 7.56 -9.40
C GLY A 144 -7.15 8.43 -9.22
N GLU A 145 -6.70 9.08 -10.30
CA GLU A 145 -5.56 10.01 -10.29
C GLU A 145 -5.81 11.21 -9.36
N ALA A 146 -7.02 11.75 -9.35
CA ALA A 146 -7.39 12.84 -8.45
C ALA A 146 -7.37 12.41 -6.97
N ASN A 147 -7.78 11.18 -6.67
CA ASN A 147 -7.82 10.68 -5.28
C ASN A 147 -6.45 10.19 -4.78
N TRP A 148 -5.62 9.61 -5.67
CA TRP A 148 -4.41 8.87 -5.32
C TRP A 148 -3.44 9.59 -4.36
N PRO A 149 -3.14 10.90 -4.50
CA PRO A 149 -2.25 11.60 -3.58
C PRO A 149 -2.74 11.63 -2.13
N GLY A 150 -4.05 11.52 -1.90
CA GLY A 150 -4.66 11.58 -0.56
C GLY A 150 -5.07 10.23 0.02
N ILE A 151 -5.23 9.19 -0.80
CA ILE A 151 -5.70 7.88 -0.32
C ILE A 151 -4.67 7.19 0.59
N LEU A 152 -3.38 7.43 0.39
CA LEU A 152 -2.32 6.77 1.16
C LEU A 152 -2.10 7.36 2.57
N GLY A 153 -2.84 8.42 2.95
CA GLY A 153 -2.65 9.14 4.21
C GLY A 153 -1.52 10.16 4.19
#